data_AF-A0A6J2RPN6-F1
#
_entry.id   AF-A0A6J2RPN6-F1
#
_cell.length_a   1.000
_cell.length_b   1.000
_cell.length_c   1.000
_cell.angle_alpha   90.00
_cell.angle_beta   90.00
_cell.angle_gamma   90.00
#
_symmetry.space_group_name_H-M   'P 1'
#
loop_
_entity.id
_entity.type
_entity.pdbx_description
1 polymer ?
#
loop_
_entity_poly.entity_id
_entity_poly.type
_entity_poly.pdbx_seq_one_letter_code
_entity_poly.pdbx_strand_id
1 'polypeptide(L)'
;MYTCPSPHRDKRRSSRLQPYTPDDNLNNALGAIRVLGLELIADELKPHLNTVLTNIKERKGAAEQVVISGILPILAQSLRNTGPLTLLTAKLVAELAKESVVCKGFGDAGLATALLSVLTSPDQELLLHAARAISRMSYDSSKLQDLLLRRGAVPRLVAILLRFPDKEALEEVCLQALCNLSGMGVAEEAGMVWERGASVRPGESVFHGVSPHTCGFASSVTLVCVSQWAPGQYAVNIEVFQRCSSSFWSLHGNKRTARWFPFSRLGNCSNLYKVIKFSTRSVPRTKSLKTRVFHTFL
;
A
#
# COMPACT_ATOMS: atom_id res chain seq x y z
N MET A 1 62.69 -63.27 -2.61
CA MET A 1 62.20 -62.43 -3.73
C MET A 1 60.97 -61.66 -3.24
N TYR A 2 61.06 -60.34 -3.36
CA TYR A 2 60.02 -59.32 -3.29
C TYR A 2 59.51 -58.78 -1.95
N THR A 3 59.62 -57.46 -1.89
CA THR A 3 59.55 -56.47 -0.84
C THR A 3 58.18 -55.78 -0.82
N CYS A 4 57.86 -55.16 0.32
CA CYS A 4 56.70 -54.34 0.65
C CYS A 4 56.42 -53.19 -0.34
N PRO A 5 55.18 -52.63 -0.34
CA PRO A 5 55.06 -51.27 0.20
C PRO A 5 53.82 -50.98 1.06
N SER A 6 54.02 -50.08 2.02
CA SER A 6 53.04 -49.37 2.85
C SER A 6 52.23 -48.35 2.03
N PRO A 7 50.91 -48.19 2.25
CA PRO A 7 50.16 -47.07 1.68
C PRO A 7 50.29 -45.84 2.57
N HIS A 8 50.98 -44.85 2.05
CA HIS A 8 51.05 -43.49 2.58
C HIS A 8 49.64 -42.89 2.74
N ARG A 9 49.39 -42.33 3.93
CA ARG A 9 48.27 -41.43 4.22
C ARG A 9 48.27 -40.25 3.25
N ASP A 10 47.30 -40.20 2.35
CA ASP A 10 46.92 -38.95 1.68
C ASP A 10 45.71 -38.35 2.40
N LYS A 11 45.99 -37.40 3.31
CA LYS A 11 45.00 -36.45 3.82
C LYS A 11 44.65 -35.46 2.71
N ARG A 12 43.94 -35.90 1.67
CA ARG A 12 43.13 -34.96 0.88
C ARG A 12 41.83 -34.73 1.62
N ARG A 13 41.87 -33.70 2.49
CA ARG A 13 40.69 -33.00 2.99
C ARG A 13 39.98 -32.47 1.75
N SER A 14 39.11 -33.29 1.18
CA SER A 14 38.15 -32.84 0.18
C SER A 14 37.30 -31.81 0.91
N SER A 15 37.59 -30.55 0.63
CA SER A 15 36.72 -29.41 0.91
C SER A 15 35.41 -29.69 0.20
N ARG A 16 34.55 -30.48 0.83
CA ARG A 16 33.12 -30.47 0.55
C ARG A 16 32.71 -29.03 0.80
N LEU A 17 32.55 -28.29 -0.30
CA LEU A 17 31.70 -27.12 -0.30
C LEU A 17 30.42 -27.55 0.40
N GLN A 18 30.14 -26.92 1.55
CA GLN A 18 28.85 -27.10 2.19
C GLN A 18 27.79 -26.83 1.11
N PRO A 19 26.72 -27.64 1.04
CA PRO A 19 25.66 -27.38 0.08
C PRO A 19 25.19 -25.94 0.30
N TYR A 20 25.30 -25.11 -0.73
CA TYR A 20 24.85 -23.72 -0.70
C TYR A 20 23.38 -23.72 -0.31
N THR A 21 23.09 -23.33 0.94
CA THR A 21 21.71 -23.20 1.39
C THR A 21 21.27 -21.75 1.18
N PRO A 22 20.10 -21.50 0.58
CA PRO A 22 19.56 -20.14 0.45
C PRO A 22 19.44 -19.40 1.79
N ASP A 23 19.31 -20.13 2.91
CA ASP A 23 19.27 -19.59 4.27
C ASP A 23 20.59 -18.93 4.69
N ASP A 24 21.73 -19.50 4.30
CA ASP A 24 23.04 -18.91 4.59
C ASP A 24 23.20 -17.55 3.91
N ASN A 25 22.69 -17.38 2.69
CA ASN A 25 22.79 -16.13 1.96
C ASN A 25 21.98 -15.01 2.64
N LEU A 26 20.75 -15.29 3.10
CA LEU A 26 19.96 -14.29 3.82
C LEU A 26 20.63 -13.92 5.14
N ASN A 27 21.04 -14.91 5.94
CA ASN A 27 21.66 -14.65 7.25
C ASN A 27 22.97 -13.85 7.11
N ASN A 28 23.78 -14.14 6.10
CA ASN A 28 24.99 -13.38 5.79
C ASN A 28 24.67 -11.94 5.40
N ALA A 29 23.64 -11.72 4.55
CA ALA A 29 23.22 -10.37 4.18
C ALA A 29 22.68 -9.57 5.38
N LEU A 30 21.88 -10.19 6.24
CA LEU A 30 21.37 -9.56 7.47
C LEU A 30 22.52 -9.23 8.43
N GLY A 31 23.48 -10.15 8.58
CA GLY A 31 24.71 -9.93 9.36
C GLY A 31 25.51 -8.74 8.84
N ALA A 32 25.74 -8.66 7.54
CA ALA A 32 26.46 -7.56 6.90
C ALA A 32 25.73 -6.22 7.09
N ILE A 33 24.41 -6.17 6.91
CA ILE A 33 23.62 -4.95 7.14
C ILE A 33 23.76 -4.47 8.59
N ARG A 34 23.80 -5.37 9.58
CA ARG A 34 23.99 -4.97 10.99
C ARG A 34 25.34 -4.31 11.26
N VAL A 35 26.39 -4.77 10.58
CA VAL A 35 27.75 -4.26 10.75
C VAL A 35 27.95 -2.94 10.00
N LEU A 36 27.54 -2.91 8.72
CA LEU A 36 27.78 -1.79 7.81
C LEU A 36 26.69 -0.70 7.89
N GLY A 37 25.55 -1.03 8.50
CA GLY A 37 24.34 -0.20 8.49
C GLY A 37 24.41 1.11 9.25
N LEU A 38 25.45 1.35 10.04
CA LEU A 38 25.64 2.61 10.77
C LEU A 38 26.23 3.70 9.88
N GLU A 39 27.15 3.34 8.99
CA GLU A 39 27.82 4.29 8.10
C GLU A 39 26.99 4.58 6.84
N LEU A 40 26.03 3.70 6.53
CA LEU A 40 25.10 3.83 5.42
C LEU A 40 25.79 4.04 4.06
N ILE A 41 26.96 3.42 3.88
CA ILE A 41 27.71 3.44 2.63
C ILE A 41 26.91 2.69 1.57
N ALA A 42 26.49 3.42 0.54
CA ALA A 42 25.53 2.92 -0.44
C ALA A 42 26.03 1.69 -1.21
N ASP A 43 27.27 1.73 -1.69
CA ASP A 43 27.82 0.67 -2.55
C ASP A 43 28.02 -0.63 -1.79
N GLU A 44 28.31 -0.56 -0.49
CA GLU A 44 28.50 -1.73 0.36
C GLU A 44 27.16 -2.35 0.80
N LEU A 45 26.17 -1.53 1.15
CA LEU A 45 24.88 -2.01 1.64
C LEU A 45 23.92 -2.48 0.54
N LYS A 46 23.97 -1.85 -0.63
CA LYS A 46 23.07 -2.15 -1.76
C LYS A 46 23.00 -3.65 -2.12
N PRO A 47 24.12 -4.40 -2.28
CA PRO A 47 24.03 -5.83 -2.59
C PRO A 47 23.31 -6.62 -1.50
N HIS A 48 23.54 -6.31 -0.22
CA HIS A 48 22.89 -7.01 0.89
C HIS A 48 21.40 -6.69 0.97
N LEU A 49 21.01 -5.42 0.79
CA LEU A 49 19.60 -5.02 0.73
C LEU A 49 18.86 -5.69 -0.43
N ASN A 50 19.52 -5.83 -1.59
CA ASN A 50 18.96 -6.57 -2.73
C ASN A 50 18.77 -8.05 -2.40
N THR A 51 19.76 -8.70 -1.78
CA THR A 51 19.63 -10.10 -1.32
C THR A 51 18.45 -10.28 -0.38
N VAL A 52 18.28 -9.39 0.59
CA VAL A 52 17.13 -9.43 1.52
C VAL A 52 15.82 -9.24 0.77
N LEU A 53 15.73 -8.26 -0.13
CA LEU A 53 14.53 -7.99 -0.93
C LEU A 53 14.12 -9.21 -1.78
N THR A 54 15.08 -9.85 -2.45
CA THR A 54 14.82 -11.06 -3.25
C THR A 54 14.29 -12.19 -2.37
N ASN A 55 14.94 -12.44 -1.22
CA ASN A 55 14.52 -13.50 -0.30
C ASN A 55 13.11 -13.29 0.26
N ILE A 56 12.72 -12.06 0.61
CA ILE A 56 11.36 -11.77 1.12
C ILE A 56 10.29 -12.06 0.05
N LYS A 57 10.60 -11.79 -1.22
CA LYS A 57 9.66 -12.03 -2.32
C LYS A 57 9.47 -13.51 -2.64
N GLU A 58 10.52 -14.30 -2.47
CA GLU A 58 10.56 -15.70 -2.92
C GLU A 58 10.28 -16.70 -1.80
N ARG A 59 10.57 -16.34 -0.54
CA ARG A 59 10.59 -17.28 0.58
C ARG A 59 9.68 -16.84 1.73
N LYS A 60 8.71 -17.70 2.06
CA LYS A 60 7.92 -17.58 3.29
C LYS A 60 8.82 -17.62 4.53
N GLY A 61 8.55 -16.79 5.54
CA GLY A 61 9.37 -16.73 6.76
C GLY A 61 10.58 -15.80 6.69
N ALA A 62 10.96 -15.30 5.51
CA ALA A 62 12.13 -14.41 5.37
C ALA A 62 11.88 -13.02 5.98
N ALA A 63 10.64 -12.53 5.93
CA ALA A 63 10.28 -11.23 6.51
C ALA A 63 10.39 -11.26 8.05
N GLU A 64 10.03 -12.37 8.68
CA GLU A 64 10.18 -12.59 10.12
C GLU A 64 11.65 -12.65 10.53
N GLN A 65 12.51 -13.30 9.72
CA GLN A 65 13.96 -13.31 9.96
C GLN A 65 14.55 -11.89 9.92
N VAL A 66 14.06 -11.02 9.04
CA VAL A 66 14.46 -9.60 9.01
C VAL A 66 14.13 -8.91 10.34
N VAL A 67 12.94 -9.14 10.89
CA VAL A 67 12.56 -8.57 12.20
C VAL A 67 13.47 -9.11 13.30
N ILE A 68 13.68 -10.43 13.36
CA ILE A 68 14.52 -11.10 14.36
C ILE A 68 15.96 -10.60 14.30
N SER A 69 16.47 -10.32 13.10
CA SER A 69 17.84 -9.80 12.92
C SER A 69 18.03 -8.37 13.45
N GLY A 70 16.95 -7.65 13.74
CA GLY A 70 17.01 -6.32 14.35
C GLY A 70 17.45 -5.21 13.38
N ILE A 71 17.36 -5.40 12.07
CA ILE A 71 17.80 -4.38 11.09
C ILE A 71 16.77 -3.28 10.81
N LEU A 72 15.54 -3.38 11.32
CA LEU A 72 14.49 -2.38 11.06
C LEU A 72 14.89 -0.93 11.40
N PRO A 73 15.59 -0.64 12.51
CA PRO A 73 16.06 0.73 12.80
C PRO A 73 17.08 1.25 11.78
N ILE A 74 17.92 0.37 11.22
CA ILE A 74 18.87 0.72 10.15
C ILE A 74 18.11 1.10 8.88
N LEU A 75 17.05 0.34 8.53
CA LEU A 75 16.17 0.68 7.41
C LEU A 75 15.48 2.03 7.64
N ALA A 76 15.00 2.30 8.86
CA ALA A 76 14.42 3.59 9.21
C ALA A 76 15.44 4.74 9.06
N GLN A 77 16.69 4.54 9.46
CA GLN A 77 17.73 5.54 9.30
C GLN A 77 18.07 5.79 7.82
N SER A 78 18.18 4.72 7.02
CA SER A 78 18.40 4.80 5.57
C SER A 78 17.31 5.64 4.88
N LEU A 79 16.03 5.45 5.26
CA LEU A 79 14.91 6.25 4.73
C LEU A 79 14.99 7.74 5.12
N ARG A 80 15.45 8.06 6.34
CA ARG A 80 15.57 9.45 6.81
C ARG A 80 16.73 10.20 6.16
N ASN A 81 17.82 9.50 5.85
CA ASN A 81 19.01 10.13 5.25
C ASN A 81 18.80 10.56 3.79
N THR A 82 17.70 10.15 3.16
CA THR A 82 17.34 10.57 1.78
C THR A 82 18.49 10.44 0.78
N GLY A 83 19.22 9.32 0.84
CA GLY A 83 20.36 9.03 -0.04
C GLY A 83 20.05 8.03 -1.17
N PRO A 84 21.09 7.51 -1.86
CA PRO A 84 20.94 6.56 -2.98
C PRO A 84 20.22 5.25 -2.63
N LEU A 85 20.21 4.86 -1.35
CA LEU A 85 19.54 3.65 -0.87
C LEU A 85 18.04 3.85 -0.58
N THR A 86 17.53 5.08 -0.58
CA THR A 86 16.18 5.40 -0.10
C THR A 86 15.11 4.64 -0.86
N LEU A 87 15.19 4.61 -2.19
CA LEU A 87 14.23 3.90 -3.05
C LEU A 87 14.26 2.38 -2.80
N LEU A 88 15.45 1.79 -2.73
CA LEU A 88 15.61 0.36 -2.44
C LEU A 88 15.07 0.03 -1.04
N THR A 89 15.33 0.89 -0.07
CA THR A 89 14.86 0.71 1.30
C THR A 89 13.34 0.84 1.37
N ALA A 90 12.73 1.80 0.66
CA ALA A 90 11.27 1.95 0.61
C ALA A 90 10.60 0.74 -0.04
N LYS A 91 11.18 0.21 -1.13
CA LYS A 91 10.75 -1.06 -1.76
C LYS A 91 10.78 -2.20 -0.77
N LEU A 92 11.89 -2.36 -0.06
CA LEU A 92 12.07 -3.40 0.96
C LEU A 92 11.03 -3.29 2.09
N VAL A 93 10.83 -2.09 2.63
CA VAL A 93 9.85 -1.86 3.71
C VAL A 93 8.42 -2.11 3.22
N ALA A 94 8.09 -1.74 1.98
CA ALA A 94 6.78 -2.04 1.40
C ALA A 94 6.55 -3.55 1.27
N GLU A 95 7.56 -4.32 0.86
CA GLU A 95 7.48 -5.80 0.79
C GLU A 95 7.35 -6.43 2.17
N LEU A 96 8.15 -5.98 3.16
CA LEU A 96 8.01 -6.43 4.55
C LEU A 96 6.61 -6.15 5.12
N ALA A 97 5.99 -5.03 4.72
CA ALA A 97 4.67 -4.65 5.20
C ALA A 97 3.53 -5.58 4.73
N LYS A 98 3.78 -6.47 3.77
CA LYS A 98 2.79 -7.50 3.37
C LYS A 98 2.49 -8.45 4.53
N GLU A 99 3.48 -8.70 5.39
CA GLU A 99 3.30 -9.55 6.56
C GLU A 99 2.86 -8.72 7.77
N SER A 100 1.57 -8.83 8.13
CA SER A 100 0.97 -8.03 9.21
C SER A 100 1.67 -8.23 10.57
N VAL A 101 2.23 -9.42 10.81
CA VAL A 101 3.03 -9.71 12.01
C VAL A 101 4.32 -8.89 12.07
N VAL A 102 4.93 -8.62 10.92
CA VAL A 102 6.16 -7.82 10.80
C VAL A 102 5.87 -6.34 11.04
N CYS A 103 4.72 -5.85 10.59
CA CYS A 103 4.28 -4.47 10.81
C CYS A 103 4.23 -4.06 12.29
N LYS A 104 4.04 -5.01 13.22
CA LYS A 104 4.02 -4.71 14.67
C LYS A 104 5.30 -4.03 15.16
N GLY A 105 6.46 -4.38 14.58
CA GLY A 105 7.76 -3.80 14.93
C GLY A 105 8.04 -2.44 14.27
N PHE A 106 7.24 -2.00 13.30
CA PHE A 106 7.55 -0.81 12.50
C PHE A 106 7.43 0.50 13.29
N GLY A 107 6.48 0.57 14.22
CA GLY A 107 6.31 1.74 15.07
C GLY A 107 7.52 1.94 15.97
N ASP A 108 7.92 0.89 16.69
CA ASP A 108 8.99 0.93 17.67
C ASP A 108 10.38 1.06 17.01
N ALA A 109 10.56 0.53 15.79
CA ALA A 109 11.76 0.75 14.97
C ALA A 109 11.82 2.14 14.30
N GLY A 110 10.76 2.94 14.40
CA GLY A 110 10.68 4.27 13.79
C GLY A 110 10.52 4.27 12.25
N LEU A 111 10.13 3.15 11.65
CA LEU A 111 9.83 3.05 10.21
C LEU A 111 8.60 3.88 9.85
N ALA A 112 7.59 3.90 10.71
CA ALA A 112 6.38 4.70 10.49
C ALA A 112 6.70 6.18 10.26
N THR A 113 7.57 6.77 11.09
CA THR A 113 7.95 8.18 10.98
C THR A 113 8.92 8.44 9.83
N ALA A 114 9.81 7.49 9.53
CA ALA A 114 10.72 7.59 8.38
C ALA A 114 9.97 7.54 7.04
N LEU A 115 8.91 6.73 6.92
CA LEU A 115 8.07 6.73 5.72
C LEU A 115 7.34 8.07 5.53
N LEU A 116 6.95 8.75 6.61
CA LEU A 116 6.34 10.07 6.52
C LEU A 116 7.29 11.15 6.02
N SER A 117 8.60 11.08 6.34
CA SER A 117 9.58 11.99 5.74
C SER A 117 9.78 11.70 4.25
N VAL A 118 9.64 10.45 3.83
CA VAL A 118 9.73 10.08 2.41
C VAL A 118 8.55 10.63 1.59
N LEU A 119 7.36 10.75 2.18
CA LEU A 119 6.17 11.29 1.49
C LEU A 119 6.31 12.76 1.04
N THR A 120 7.35 13.49 1.45
CA THR A 120 7.63 14.85 0.96
C THR A 120 8.54 14.89 -0.27
N SER A 121 9.08 13.74 -0.70
CA SER A 121 9.95 13.63 -1.88
C SER A 121 9.24 14.08 -3.17
N PRO A 122 9.97 14.59 -4.18
CA PRO A 122 9.45 14.78 -5.54
C PRO A 122 9.42 13.48 -6.38
N ASP A 123 10.12 12.42 -5.96
CA ASP A 123 10.25 11.16 -6.70
C ASP A 123 8.96 10.32 -6.62
N GLN A 124 8.27 10.18 -7.74
CA GLN A 124 7.00 9.44 -7.85
C GLN A 124 7.14 7.95 -7.52
N GLU A 125 8.24 7.29 -7.91
CA GLU A 125 8.44 5.87 -7.63
C GLU A 125 8.67 5.65 -6.13
N LEU A 126 9.44 6.54 -5.52
CA LEU A 126 9.67 6.51 -4.08
C LEU A 126 8.39 6.75 -3.28
N LEU A 127 7.56 7.73 -3.69
CA LEU A 127 6.26 8.02 -3.08
C LEU A 127 5.32 6.81 -3.17
N LEU A 128 5.30 6.11 -4.32
CA LEU A 128 4.48 4.92 -4.53
C LEU A 128 4.78 3.85 -3.49
N HIS A 129 6.06 3.53 -3.30
CA HIS A 129 6.47 2.52 -2.32
C HIS A 129 6.22 2.97 -0.88
N ALA A 130 6.46 4.23 -0.57
CA ALA A 130 6.22 4.76 0.78
C ALA A 130 4.73 4.77 1.14
N ALA A 131 3.86 5.25 0.24
CA ALA A 131 2.41 5.24 0.44
C ALA A 131 1.87 3.81 0.55
N ARG A 132 2.39 2.88 -0.26
CA ARG A 132 2.05 1.45 -0.18
C ARG A 132 2.43 0.83 1.16
N ALA A 133 3.62 1.13 1.67
CA ALA A 133 4.05 0.65 2.99
C ALA A 133 3.14 1.20 4.12
N ILE A 134 2.81 2.50 4.07
CA ILE A 134 1.90 3.16 5.01
C ILE A 134 0.50 2.54 4.95
N SER A 135 -0.02 2.29 3.76
CA SER A 135 -1.30 1.61 3.55
C SER A 135 -1.33 0.24 4.23
N ARG A 136 -0.34 -0.61 3.95
CA ARG A 136 -0.27 -1.98 4.47
C ARG A 136 -0.15 -2.00 6.00
N MET A 137 0.76 -1.19 6.56
CA MET A 137 0.98 -1.17 8.00
C MET A 137 -0.19 -0.56 8.79
N SER A 138 -1.03 0.24 8.14
CA SER A 138 -2.22 0.85 8.76
C SER A 138 -3.51 0.04 8.56
N TYR A 139 -3.49 -1.05 7.79
CA TYR A 139 -4.69 -1.83 7.46
C TYR A 139 -5.40 -2.39 8.70
N ASP A 140 -4.67 -3.03 9.61
CA ASP A 140 -5.23 -3.68 10.80
C ASP A 140 -4.40 -3.40 12.07
N SER A 141 -4.07 -2.12 12.28
CA SER A 141 -3.30 -1.70 13.46
C SER A 141 -3.75 -0.33 13.96
N SER A 142 -4.63 -0.31 14.96
CA SER A 142 -5.10 0.93 15.59
C SER A 142 -3.95 1.77 16.18
N LYS A 143 -2.93 1.11 16.76
CA LYS A 143 -1.71 1.76 17.29
C LYS A 143 -0.98 2.52 16.17
N LEU A 144 -0.76 1.88 15.01
CA LEU A 144 -0.06 2.52 13.89
C LEU A 144 -0.93 3.56 13.18
N GLN A 145 -2.23 3.33 13.07
CA GLN A 145 -3.18 4.33 12.57
C GLN A 145 -3.10 5.61 13.41
N ASP A 146 -3.25 5.53 14.73
CA ASP A 146 -3.17 6.69 15.62
C ASP A 146 -1.81 7.39 15.53
N LEU A 147 -0.71 6.63 15.54
CA LEU A 147 0.64 7.18 15.37
C LEU A 147 0.79 7.97 14.06
N LEU A 148 0.37 7.39 12.92
CA LEU A 148 0.48 8.02 11.61
C LEU A 148 -0.43 9.25 11.49
N LEU A 149 -1.64 9.19 12.05
CA LEU A 149 -2.56 10.33 12.11
C LEU A 149 -1.95 11.49 12.90
N ARG A 150 -1.47 11.25 14.12
CA ARG A 150 -0.84 12.27 14.97
C ARG A 150 0.41 12.88 14.35
N ARG A 151 1.12 12.11 13.52
CA ARG A 151 2.35 12.57 12.83
C ARG A 151 2.05 13.22 11.48
N GLY A 152 0.79 13.39 11.09
CA GLY A 152 0.39 14.12 9.89
C GLY A 152 0.49 13.31 8.60
N ALA A 153 0.10 12.03 8.61
CA ALA A 153 0.02 11.23 7.39
C ALA A 153 -0.99 11.80 6.39
N VAL A 154 -2.17 12.21 6.86
CA VAL A 154 -3.26 12.71 6.01
C VAL A 154 -2.86 13.91 5.14
N PRO A 155 -2.30 15.03 5.67
CA PRO A 155 -1.91 16.16 4.82
C PRO A 155 -0.86 15.78 3.77
N ARG A 156 0.07 14.86 4.07
CA ARG A 156 1.10 14.42 3.13
C ARG A 156 0.51 13.58 2.00
N LEU A 157 -0.39 12.65 2.30
CA LEU A 157 -1.09 11.86 1.29
C LEU A 157 -1.99 12.74 0.41
N VAL A 158 -2.71 13.71 1.01
CA VAL A 158 -3.50 14.70 0.27
C VAL A 158 -2.63 15.54 -0.66
N ALA A 159 -1.47 16.01 -0.19
CA ALA A 159 -0.55 16.78 -1.03
C ALA A 159 -0.08 15.98 -2.26
N ILE A 160 0.15 14.66 -2.12
CA ILE A 160 0.50 13.79 -3.26
C ILE A 160 -0.66 13.70 -4.27
N LEU A 161 -1.89 13.47 -3.79
CA LEU A 161 -3.09 13.39 -4.64
C LEU A 161 -3.36 14.68 -5.44
N LEU A 162 -3.03 15.83 -4.86
CA LEU A 162 -3.21 17.14 -5.51
C LEU A 162 -2.05 17.51 -6.43
N ARG A 163 -0.82 17.08 -6.10
CA ARG A 163 0.39 17.39 -6.88
C ARG A 163 0.52 16.52 -8.13
N PHE A 164 0.03 15.28 -8.08
CA PHE A 164 0.13 14.33 -9.18
C PHE A 164 -1.27 13.84 -9.61
N PRO A 165 -2.14 14.76 -10.10
CA PRO A 165 -3.37 14.31 -10.73
C PRO A 165 -3.03 13.40 -11.92
N ASP A 166 -3.90 12.43 -12.19
CA ASP A 166 -3.79 11.50 -13.34
C ASP A 166 -2.67 10.46 -13.23
N LYS A 167 -2.00 10.36 -12.07
CA LYS A 167 -1.08 9.25 -11.77
C LYS A 167 -1.83 8.14 -11.04
N GLU A 168 -2.59 7.35 -11.78
CA GLU A 168 -3.49 6.30 -11.27
C GLU A 168 -2.85 5.44 -10.17
N ALA A 169 -1.66 4.89 -10.39
CA ALA A 169 -0.98 4.05 -9.41
C ALA A 169 -0.66 4.78 -8.09
N LEU A 170 -0.31 6.07 -8.15
CA LEU A 170 -0.08 6.90 -6.97
C LEU A 170 -1.39 7.28 -6.28
N GLU A 171 -2.41 7.63 -7.05
CA GLU A 171 -3.74 7.93 -6.53
C GLU A 171 -4.30 6.73 -5.77
N GLU A 172 -4.27 5.55 -6.38
CA GLU A 172 -4.72 4.29 -5.78
C GLU A 172 -4.06 4.05 -4.43
N VAL A 173 -2.72 4.03 -4.35
CA VAL A 173 -2.04 3.75 -3.07
C VAL A 173 -2.28 4.83 -2.01
N CYS A 174 -2.48 6.09 -2.41
CA CYS A 174 -2.78 7.17 -1.47
C CYS A 174 -4.21 7.09 -0.93
N LEU A 175 -5.19 6.83 -1.80
CA LEU A 175 -6.59 6.63 -1.42
C LEU A 175 -6.74 5.40 -0.52
N GLN A 176 -6.04 4.34 -0.88
CA GLN A 176 -5.93 3.10 -0.13
C GLN A 176 -5.33 3.34 1.27
N ALA A 177 -4.24 4.12 1.36
CA ALA A 177 -3.66 4.52 2.64
C ALA A 177 -4.61 5.37 3.49
N LEU A 178 -5.33 6.34 2.90
CA LEU A 178 -6.32 7.15 3.59
C LEU A 178 -7.47 6.29 4.16
N CYS A 179 -7.95 5.31 3.39
CA CYS A 179 -8.97 4.36 3.83
C CYS A 179 -8.47 3.50 5.01
N ASN A 180 -7.23 3.02 4.95
CA ASN A 180 -6.66 2.19 6.02
C ASN A 180 -6.39 3.01 7.30
N LEU A 181 -5.86 4.23 7.18
CA LEU A 181 -5.74 5.18 8.29
C LEU A 181 -7.09 5.50 8.94
N SER A 182 -8.18 5.43 8.16
CA SER A 182 -9.54 5.66 8.67
C SER A 182 -10.16 4.48 9.40
N GLY A 183 -9.47 3.34 9.49
CA GLY A 183 -10.01 2.12 10.06
C GLY A 183 -11.16 1.53 9.23
N MET A 184 -11.34 2.01 8.00
CA MET A 184 -12.33 1.50 7.06
C MET A 184 -11.85 0.21 6.39
N GLY A 185 -10.53 -0.02 6.40
CA GLY A 185 -9.89 -1.31 6.11
C GLY A 185 -10.18 -1.79 4.70
N VAL A 186 -9.39 -1.33 3.74
CA VAL A 186 -9.45 -1.81 2.36
C VAL A 186 -8.21 -2.66 2.11
N ALA A 187 -8.39 -3.93 1.76
CA ALA A 187 -7.27 -4.83 1.48
C ALA A 187 -6.70 -4.53 0.09
N GLU A 188 -5.39 -4.67 -0.10
CA GLU A 188 -4.78 -4.47 -1.43
C GLU A 188 -5.29 -5.52 -2.43
N GLU A 189 -5.54 -6.73 -1.94
CA GLU A 189 -6.11 -7.86 -2.69
C GLU A 189 -7.57 -7.65 -3.09
N ALA A 190 -8.24 -6.65 -2.51
CA ALA A 190 -9.60 -6.29 -2.92
C ALA A 190 -9.63 -5.71 -4.34
N GLY A 191 -8.48 -5.31 -4.90
CA GLY A 191 -8.35 -4.88 -6.29
C GLY A 191 -9.21 -3.65 -6.60
N MET A 192 -9.34 -2.72 -5.64
CA MET A 192 -10.19 -1.54 -5.80
C MET A 192 -9.85 -0.78 -7.07
N VAL A 193 -10.85 -0.55 -7.90
CA VAL A 193 -10.72 0.34 -9.06
C VAL A 193 -11.18 1.72 -8.64
N TRP A 194 -10.33 2.71 -8.83
CA TRP A 194 -10.60 4.11 -8.47
C TRP A 194 -10.87 4.95 -9.70
N GLU A 195 -11.92 5.77 -9.62
CA GLU A 195 -12.25 6.77 -10.63
C GLU A 195 -12.39 8.15 -9.96
N ARG A 196 -11.86 9.18 -10.61
CA ARG A 196 -12.05 10.56 -10.17
C ARG A 196 -13.45 11.03 -10.54
N GLY A 197 -14.22 11.46 -9.55
CA GLY A 197 -15.56 12.01 -9.71
C GLY A 197 -15.54 13.49 -10.12
N ALA A 198 -16.68 13.97 -10.60
CA ALA A 198 -16.87 15.39 -10.87
C ALA A 198 -16.82 16.21 -9.57
N SER A 199 -16.00 17.25 -9.55
CA SER A 199 -15.95 18.20 -8.44
C SER A 199 -17.20 19.10 -8.48
N VAL A 200 -17.95 19.15 -7.38
CA VAL A 200 -19.16 19.99 -7.28
C VAL A 200 -18.81 21.37 -6.74
N ARG A 201 -17.77 21.48 -5.90
CA ARG A 201 -17.33 22.72 -5.27
C ARG A 201 -15.88 23.05 -5.64
N PRO A 202 -15.52 24.33 -5.82
CA PRO A 202 -14.12 24.72 -5.99
C PRO A 202 -13.25 24.21 -4.82
N GLY A 203 -12.10 23.62 -5.14
CA GLY A 203 -11.18 23.06 -4.13
C GLY A 203 -11.59 21.67 -3.60
N GLU A 204 -12.59 21.02 -4.21
CA GLU A 204 -13.00 19.65 -3.92
C GLU A 204 -12.42 18.67 -4.94
N SER A 205 -11.92 17.53 -4.48
CA SER A 205 -11.56 16.37 -5.30
C SER A 205 -12.30 15.14 -4.77
N VAL A 206 -13.06 14.48 -5.63
CA VAL A 206 -13.88 13.32 -5.28
C VAL A 206 -13.33 12.09 -5.98
N PHE A 207 -13.26 10.97 -5.27
CA PHE A 207 -12.79 9.69 -5.78
C PHE A 207 -13.78 8.58 -5.42
N HIS A 208 -14.08 7.73 -6.39
CA HIS A 208 -14.98 6.59 -6.28
C HIS A 208 -14.18 5.30 -6.41
N GLY A 209 -14.09 4.54 -5.32
CA GLY A 209 -13.48 3.20 -5.29
C GLY A 209 -14.56 2.13 -5.36
N VAL A 210 -14.41 1.17 -6.27
CA VAL A 210 -15.30 0.00 -6.36
C VAL A 210 -14.47 -1.26 -6.21
N SER A 211 -14.86 -2.13 -5.27
CA SER A 211 -14.21 -3.44 -5.11
C SER A 211 -14.77 -4.41 -6.15
N PRO A 212 -13.96 -4.95 -7.08
CA PRO A 212 -14.37 -6.07 -7.92
C PRO A 212 -14.68 -7.30 -7.06
N HIS A 213 -15.74 -8.01 -7.41
CA HIS A 213 -16.22 -9.18 -6.68
C HIS A 213 -15.21 -10.33 -6.75
N THR A 214 -14.91 -10.99 -5.63
CA THR A 214 -14.20 -12.29 -5.62
C THR A 214 -15.11 -13.47 -5.35
N CYS A 215 -16.17 -13.34 -4.53
CA CYS A 215 -17.29 -14.29 -4.46
C CYS A 215 -18.38 -13.71 -3.54
N GLY A 216 -19.61 -13.53 -4.05
CA GLY A 216 -20.76 -13.11 -3.24
C GLY A 216 -21.39 -11.78 -3.65
N PHE A 217 -22.70 -11.70 -3.48
CA PHE A 217 -23.62 -10.69 -4.01
C PHE A 217 -23.50 -9.28 -3.39
N ALA A 218 -22.38 -8.92 -2.77
CA ALA A 218 -22.17 -7.61 -2.16
C ALA A 218 -20.96 -6.90 -2.77
N SER A 219 -21.17 -5.81 -3.53
CA SER A 219 -20.09 -4.87 -3.86
C SER A 219 -20.00 -3.83 -2.75
N SER A 220 -18.81 -3.29 -2.48
CA SER A 220 -18.69 -2.06 -1.71
C SER A 220 -18.31 -0.90 -2.63
N VAL A 221 -18.88 0.28 -2.36
CA VAL A 221 -18.47 1.53 -2.98
C VAL A 221 -17.87 2.40 -1.89
N THR A 222 -16.64 2.87 -2.12
CA THR A 222 -15.93 3.80 -1.25
C THR A 222 -15.90 5.16 -1.91
N LEU A 223 -16.39 6.18 -1.22
CA LEU A 223 -16.29 7.58 -1.64
C LEU A 223 -15.22 8.24 -0.78
N VAL A 224 -14.20 8.82 -1.41
CA VAL A 224 -13.23 9.69 -0.74
C VAL A 224 -13.39 11.09 -1.29
N CYS A 225 -13.73 12.05 -0.45
CA CYS A 225 -13.81 13.46 -0.79
C CYS A 225 -12.73 14.22 -0.03
N VAL A 226 -11.87 14.91 -0.78
CA VAL A 226 -10.87 15.85 -0.26
C VAL A 226 -11.39 17.26 -0.55
N SER A 227 -11.64 18.05 0.49
CA SER A 227 -12.14 19.42 0.36
C SER A 227 -11.22 20.40 1.07
N GLN A 228 -10.81 21.46 0.37
CA GLN A 228 -10.08 22.55 1.00
C GLN A 228 -11.06 23.46 1.76
N TRP A 229 -10.79 23.69 3.04
CA TRP A 229 -11.63 24.58 3.86
C TRP A 229 -10.89 25.84 4.33
N ALA A 230 -9.55 25.83 4.31
CA ALA A 230 -8.70 27.02 4.44
C ALA A 230 -7.41 26.85 3.60
N PRO A 231 -6.62 27.92 3.37
CA PRO A 231 -5.34 27.83 2.67
C PRO A 231 -4.42 26.77 3.31
N GLY A 232 -4.06 25.73 2.54
CA GLY A 232 -3.24 24.61 3.01
C GLY A 232 -3.91 23.64 3.98
N GLN A 233 -5.21 23.81 4.30
CA GLN A 233 -5.96 22.96 5.21
C GLN A 233 -7.09 22.22 4.49
N TYR A 234 -7.10 20.90 4.62
CA TYR A 234 -8.00 19.99 3.94
C TYR A 234 -8.83 19.19 4.93
N ALA A 235 -10.05 18.86 4.52
CA ALA A 235 -10.89 17.87 5.15
C ALA A 235 -10.99 16.65 4.22
N VAL A 236 -10.77 15.45 4.75
CA VAL A 236 -10.92 14.19 4.01
C VAL A 236 -12.10 13.43 4.60
N ASN A 237 -13.19 13.32 3.83
CA ASN A 237 -14.37 12.53 4.19
C ASN A 237 -14.33 11.19 3.44
N ILE A 238 -14.50 10.09 4.17
CA ILE A 238 -14.51 8.73 3.61
C ILE A 238 -15.82 8.07 3.98
N GLU A 239 -16.58 7.63 2.97
CA GLU A 239 -17.86 6.94 3.14
C GLU A 239 -17.82 5.59 2.42
N VAL A 240 -18.24 4.52 3.10
CA VAL A 240 -18.38 3.19 2.48
C VAL A 240 -19.82 2.75 2.49
N PHE A 241 -20.29 2.34 1.31
CA PHE A 241 -21.63 1.85 1.04
C PHE A 241 -21.57 0.37 0.66
N GLN A 242 -22.26 -0.49 1.40
CA GLN A 242 -22.49 -1.88 0.98
C GLN A 242 -23.66 -1.92 -0.01
N ARG A 243 -23.41 -2.42 -1.22
CA ARG A 243 -24.42 -2.73 -2.23
C ARG A 243 -24.72 -4.22 -2.19
N CYS A 244 -25.83 -4.61 -1.58
CA CYS A 244 -26.38 -5.95 -1.81
C CYS A 244 -27.00 -6.02 -3.22
N SER A 245 -26.86 -7.15 -3.90
CA SER A 245 -27.40 -7.39 -5.24
C SER A 245 -28.88 -7.05 -5.36
N SER A 246 -29.27 -6.62 -6.55
CA SER A 246 -30.61 -6.19 -6.93
C SER A 246 -31.66 -7.28 -7.00
N SER A 247 -31.40 -8.49 -6.51
CA SER A 247 -32.44 -9.51 -6.30
C SER A 247 -33.51 -9.10 -5.26
N PHE A 248 -33.25 -8.05 -4.47
CA PHE A 248 -34.28 -7.37 -3.67
C PHE A 248 -35.12 -6.36 -4.46
N TRP A 249 -34.63 -5.88 -5.61
CA TRP A 249 -35.35 -4.96 -6.51
C TRP A 249 -36.19 -5.69 -7.56
N SER A 250 -35.89 -6.98 -7.85
CA SER A 250 -36.66 -7.79 -8.80
C SER A 250 -37.93 -8.43 -8.23
N LEU A 251 -38.25 -8.25 -6.94
CA LEU A 251 -39.47 -8.78 -6.31
C LEU A 251 -40.65 -7.79 -6.32
N HIS A 252 -40.43 -6.53 -6.67
CA HIS A 252 -41.48 -5.51 -6.81
C HIS A 252 -41.52 -4.82 -8.18
N GLY A 253 -41.17 -5.57 -9.24
CA GLY A 253 -41.24 -5.08 -10.62
C GLY A 253 -41.73 -6.17 -11.57
N ASN A 254 -42.95 -6.67 -11.36
CA ASN A 254 -43.53 -7.65 -12.26
C ASN A 254 -44.00 -6.97 -13.57
N LYS A 255 -43.58 -7.59 -14.68
CA LYS A 255 -44.15 -7.57 -16.05
C LYS A 255 -43.52 -6.63 -17.10
N ARG A 256 -42.96 -7.32 -18.12
CA ARG A 256 -42.68 -6.92 -19.52
C ARG A 256 -41.41 -6.09 -19.70
N THR A 257 -40.44 -6.39 -20.56
CA THR A 257 -40.27 -7.35 -21.68
C THR A 257 -38.77 -7.31 -22.02
N ALA A 258 -38.06 -8.45 -21.98
CA ALA A 258 -37.35 -9.07 -23.10
C ALA A 258 -36.39 -8.20 -23.95
N ARG A 259 -35.10 -8.57 -23.89
CA ARG A 259 -34.05 -8.54 -24.94
C ARG A 259 -33.59 -7.17 -25.49
N TRP A 260 -32.32 -6.81 -25.21
CA TRP A 260 -31.17 -6.82 -26.14
C TRP A 260 -30.10 -5.80 -25.69
N PHE A 261 -28.85 -6.23 -25.61
CA PHE A 261 -27.70 -5.43 -26.06
C PHE A 261 -27.37 -5.96 -27.48
N PRO A 262 -26.92 -5.16 -28.47
CA PRO A 262 -25.65 -4.43 -28.41
C PRO A 262 -25.61 -3.07 -29.17
N PHE A 263 -24.45 -2.41 -29.07
CA PHE A 263 -24.02 -1.13 -29.65
C PHE A 263 -24.51 -0.77 -31.07
N SER A 264 -24.80 0.51 -31.29
CA SER A 264 -24.57 1.20 -32.57
C SER A 264 -24.32 2.71 -32.38
N ARG A 265 -23.46 3.22 -33.26
CA ARG A 265 -22.94 4.58 -33.36
C ARG A 265 -23.95 5.55 -34.00
N LEU A 266 -23.65 6.84 -33.78
CA LEU A 266 -23.94 8.01 -34.63
C LEU A 266 -25.35 8.58 -34.64
N GLY A 267 -25.45 9.87 -34.32
CA GLY A 267 -26.63 10.68 -34.63
C GLY A 267 -26.76 11.92 -33.74
N ASN A 268 -26.19 13.03 -34.20
CA ASN A 268 -26.44 14.40 -33.71
C ASN A 268 -27.93 14.65 -33.44
N CYS A 269 -28.27 15.31 -32.32
CA CYS A 269 -28.91 16.63 -32.31
C CYS A 269 -29.14 17.14 -30.88
N SER A 270 -28.96 18.45 -30.75
CA SER A 270 -28.93 19.30 -29.56
C SER A 270 -30.26 19.50 -28.84
N ASN A 271 -30.15 19.74 -27.52
CA ASN A 271 -31.09 20.34 -26.56
C ASN A 271 -31.73 19.39 -25.53
N LEU A 272 -31.00 19.12 -24.44
CA LEU A 272 -31.58 18.79 -23.13
C LEU A 272 -30.85 19.57 -22.02
N TYR A 273 -30.95 20.90 -22.08
CA TYR A 273 -30.81 21.71 -20.88
C TYR A 273 -32.13 21.65 -20.10
N LYS A 274 -31.98 21.39 -18.80
CA LYS A 274 -32.93 21.55 -17.69
C LYS A 274 -33.57 20.28 -17.14
N VAL A 275 -33.17 20.06 -15.89
CA VAL A 275 -33.89 19.42 -14.77
C VAL A 275 -33.73 17.92 -14.63
N ILE A 276 -32.51 17.48 -14.35
CA ILE A 276 -32.34 16.49 -13.29
C ILE A 276 -31.93 17.23 -12.03
N LYS A 277 -32.94 17.77 -11.37
CA LYS A 277 -32.89 18.14 -9.96
C LYS A 277 -32.73 16.82 -9.20
N PHE A 278 -31.49 16.34 -9.06
CA PHE A 278 -31.23 15.13 -8.30
C PHE A 278 -31.62 15.43 -6.85
N SER A 279 -32.74 14.84 -6.48
CA SER A 279 -33.36 14.91 -5.18
C SER A 279 -32.32 14.63 -4.10
N THR A 280 -32.05 15.63 -3.27
CA THR A 280 -31.46 15.54 -1.93
C THR A 280 -32.37 14.79 -0.94
N ARG A 281 -33.13 13.79 -1.42
CA ARG A 281 -34.13 13.09 -0.63
C ARG A 281 -34.42 11.70 -1.21
N SER A 282 -33.43 10.81 -1.11
CA SER A 282 -33.64 9.36 -0.97
C SER A 282 -32.30 8.65 -0.77
N VAL A 283 -31.54 9.04 0.25
CA VAL A 283 -30.54 8.11 0.82
C VAL A 283 -31.38 7.01 1.50
N PRO A 284 -31.39 5.77 1.00
CA PRO A 284 -32.05 4.71 1.72
C PRO A 284 -31.29 4.57 3.05
N ARG A 285 -32.00 4.60 4.19
CA ARG A 285 -31.43 4.27 5.49
C ARG A 285 -30.98 2.80 5.47
N THR A 286 -29.81 2.52 4.91
CA THR A 286 -29.15 1.21 4.96
C THR A 286 -28.25 1.17 6.19
N LYS A 287 -28.36 0.09 6.97
CA LYS A 287 -27.64 -0.16 8.23
C LYS A 287 -26.11 -0.36 8.07
N SER A 288 -25.50 0.10 6.98
CA SER A 288 -24.12 -0.25 6.60
C SER A 288 -23.25 0.92 6.15
N LEU A 289 -23.70 2.16 6.34
CA LEU A 289 -22.88 3.36 6.12
C LEU A 289 -21.85 3.49 7.25
N LYS A 290 -20.57 3.49 6.90
CA LYS A 290 -19.49 3.95 7.78
C LYS A 290 -18.92 5.24 7.21
N THR A 291 -18.70 6.23 8.06
CA THR A 291 -18.17 7.56 7.68
C THR A 291 -17.03 7.94 8.61
N ARG A 292 -15.93 8.47 8.06
CA ARG A 292 -14.89 9.13 8.85
C ARG A 292 -14.43 10.42 8.18
N VAL A 293 -14.22 11.46 9.00
CA VAL A 293 -13.69 12.75 8.57
C VAL A 293 -12.35 13.01 9.27
N PHE A 294 -11.35 13.42 8.50
CA PHE A 294 -10.10 13.97 9.01
C PHE A 294 -10.03 15.45 8.72
N HIS A 295 -9.54 16.23 9.68
CA HIS A 295 -9.12 17.61 9.45
C HIS A 295 -7.60 17.64 9.50
N THR A 296 -6.96 18.14 8.44
CA THR A 296 -5.52 18.32 8.42
C THR A 296 -5.20 19.66 9.08
N PHE A 297 -4.89 19.62 10.37
CA PHE A 297 -4.26 20.74 11.05
C PHE A 297 -2.75 20.62 10.82
N LEU A 298 -2.16 21.64 10.19
CA LEU A 298 -0.70 21.85 10.17
C LEU A 298 -0.31 22.67 11.40
#